data_AF-A0A0B4N0K1-F1
#
_entry.id   AF-A0A0B4N0K1-F1
#
_cell.length_a   1.000
_cell.length_b   1.000
_cell.length_c   1.000
_cell.angle_alpha   90.00
_cell.angle_beta   90.00
_cell.angle_gamma   90.00
#
_symmetry.space_group_name_H-M   'P 1'
#
loop_
_entity.id
_entity.type
_entity.pdbx_description
1 polymer ?
#
loop_
_entity_poly.entity_id
_entity_poly.type
_entity_poly.pdbx_seq_one_letter_code
_entity_poly.pdbx_strand_id
1 'polypeptide(L)'
;MEFRNMALGLELGSTRIKAVLIDRNHKPVASGSFEWENQLVNGVWTYSLDAVHEGVQACYADLKKDVREKFGETLSSVGAIGVSGMMHGYLPFDADGRALTEFRTWRNTMTGPAAAELTALFGFNIPQRWSIAHLYQAMLNGEGHLTVLINETRSNFPVYAM
;
A
#
# COMPACT_ATOMS: atom_id res chain seq x y z
N MET A 1 3.91 -1.16 30.91
CA MET A 1 4.71 -1.79 29.84
C MET A 1 5.64 -0.74 29.27
N GLU A 2 6.88 -1.09 28.94
CA GLU A 2 7.75 -0.18 28.20
C GLU A 2 7.53 -0.38 26.70
N PHE A 3 6.44 0.19 26.16
CA PHE A 3 6.10 0.04 24.73
C PHE A 3 7.19 0.57 23.79
N ARG A 4 8.07 1.45 24.28
CA ARG A 4 9.26 1.92 23.55
C ARG A 4 10.27 0.81 23.22
N ASN A 5 10.18 -0.35 23.87
CA ASN A 5 10.98 -1.54 23.54
C ASN A 5 10.24 -2.52 22.62
N MET A 6 9.11 -2.12 22.06
CA MET A 6 8.27 -2.93 21.18
C MET A 6 8.21 -2.33 19.77
N ALA A 7 7.91 -3.17 18.79
CA ALA A 7 7.71 -2.75 17.41
C ALA A 7 6.27 -3.02 16.94
N LEU A 8 5.71 -2.08 16.20
CA LEU A 8 4.42 -2.21 15.53
C LEU A 8 4.65 -2.62 14.08
N GLY A 9 4.15 -3.79 13.67
CA GLY A 9 4.00 -4.15 12.27
C GLY A 9 2.60 -3.78 11.77
N LEU A 10 2.50 -3.09 10.65
CA LEU A 10 1.25 -2.79 9.94
C LEU A 10 1.31 -3.38 8.52
N GLU A 11 0.41 -4.30 8.21
CA GLU A 11 0.29 -4.97 6.91
C GLU A 11 -0.99 -4.50 6.21
N LEU A 12 -0.87 -3.89 5.02
CA LEU A 12 -1.99 -3.58 4.14
C LEU A 12 -2.17 -4.70 3.10
N GLY A 13 -2.74 -5.82 3.54
CA GLY A 13 -3.00 -6.99 2.69
C GLY A 13 -4.17 -6.80 1.73
N SER A 14 -4.33 -7.72 0.77
CA SER A 14 -5.36 -7.62 -0.28
C SER A 14 -6.80 -7.91 0.18
N THR A 15 -7.00 -8.41 1.40
CA THR A 15 -8.35 -8.63 1.97
C THR A 15 -8.46 -8.24 3.44
N ARG A 16 -7.34 -7.81 4.04
CA ARG A 16 -7.30 -7.39 5.44
C ARG A 16 -6.12 -6.46 5.70
N ILE A 17 -6.34 -5.46 6.54
CA ILE A 17 -5.28 -4.69 7.19
C ILE A 17 -5.03 -5.32 8.56
N LYS A 18 -3.77 -5.57 8.92
CA LYS A 18 -3.39 -6.17 10.19
C LYS A 18 -2.35 -5.33 10.90
N ALA A 19 -2.49 -5.21 12.21
CA ALA A 19 -1.52 -4.61 13.09
C ALA A 19 -1.06 -5.66 14.11
N VAL A 20 0.25 -5.78 14.33
CA VAL A 20 0.82 -6.70 15.33
C VAL A 20 1.85 -5.93 16.16
N LEU A 21 1.69 -5.96 17.47
CA LEU A 21 2.69 -5.46 18.42
C LEU A 21 3.57 -6.63 18.85
N ILE A 22 4.89 -6.51 18.64
CA ILE A 22 5.87 -7.51 19.06
C ILE A 22 6.77 -6.98 20.19
N ASP A 23 7.11 -7.83 21.13
CA ASP A 23 8.05 -7.51 22.20
C ASP A 23 9.53 -7.62 21.75
N ARG A 24 10.45 -7.32 22.67
CA ARG A 24 11.90 -7.41 22.44
C ARG A 24 12.42 -8.82 22.10
N ASN A 25 11.62 -9.86 22.37
CA ASN A 25 11.92 -11.24 22.02
C ASN A 25 11.23 -11.66 20.71
N HIS A 26 10.72 -10.68 19.95
CA HIS A 26 9.97 -10.86 18.71
C HIS A 26 8.67 -11.67 18.88
N LYS A 27 8.11 -11.70 20.09
CA LYS A 27 6.85 -12.39 20.35
C LYS A 27 5.67 -11.44 20.10
N PRO A 28 4.65 -11.84 19.33
CA PRO A 28 3.39 -11.11 19.25
C PRO A 28 2.71 -11.02 20.62
N VAL A 29 2.41 -9.80 21.07
CA VAL A 29 1.75 -9.55 22.37
C VAL A 29 0.34 -8.99 22.22
N ALA A 30 0.07 -8.28 21.14
CA ALA A 30 -1.25 -7.78 20.79
C ALA A 30 -1.42 -7.67 19.28
N SER A 31 -2.66 -7.66 18.81
CA SER A 31 -3.00 -7.53 17.40
C SER A 31 -4.29 -6.73 17.18
N GLY A 32 -4.40 -6.11 16.03
CA GLY A 32 -5.64 -5.51 15.53
C GLY A 32 -5.86 -5.86 14.07
N SER A 33 -7.11 -5.82 13.60
CA SER A 33 -7.41 -6.11 12.21
C SER A 33 -8.61 -5.34 11.67
N PHE A 34 -8.64 -5.16 10.35
CA PHE A 34 -9.76 -4.60 9.62
C PHE A 34 -9.92 -5.33 8.29
N GLU A 35 -11.12 -5.85 8.03
CA GLU A 35 -11.43 -6.51 6.75
C GLU A 35 -11.87 -5.48 5.72
N TRP A 36 -11.44 -5.69 4.48
CA TRP A 36 -11.78 -4.82 3.35
C TRP A 36 -11.69 -5.59 2.04
N GLU A 37 -12.32 -5.07 0.99
CA GLU A 37 -12.30 -5.67 -0.34
C GLU A 37 -12.20 -4.59 -1.41
N ASN A 38 -11.48 -4.88 -2.50
CA ASN A 38 -11.43 -3.96 -3.63
C ASN A 38 -12.77 -3.89 -4.35
N GLN A 39 -12.99 -2.76 -4.99
CA GLN A 39 -14.18 -2.50 -5.77
C GLN A 39 -13.80 -2.38 -7.25
N LEU A 40 -14.69 -2.79 -8.14
CA LEU A 40 -14.54 -2.56 -9.57
C LEU A 40 -15.19 -1.23 -9.93
N VAL A 41 -14.39 -0.17 -10.04
CA VAL A 41 -14.85 1.20 -10.34
C VAL A 41 -14.31 1.60 -11.70
N ASN A 42 -15.19 2.01 -12.62
CA ASN A 42 -14.81 2.39 -13.99
C ASN A 42 -13.95 1.33 -14.72
N GLY A 43 -14.22 0.06 -14.46
CA GLY A 43 -13.45 -1.07 -15.02
C GLY A 43 -12.08 -1.31 -14.37
N VAL A 44 -11.75 -0.60 -13.28
CA VAL A 44 -10.51 -0.74 -12.53
C VAL A 44 -10.79 -1.33 -11.15
N TRP A 45 -10.11 -2.43 -10.81
CA TRP A 45 -10.12 -2.95 -9.44
C TRP A 45 -9.28 -2.03 -8.54
N THR A 46 -9.93 -1.34 -7.60
CA THR A 46 -9.36 -0.25 -6.81
C THR A 46 -9.71 -0.34 -5.32
N TYR A 47 -8.93 0.33 -4.49
CA TYR A 47 -9.30 0.76 -3.14
C TYR A 47 -9.25 2.28 -3.12
N SER A 48 -10.27 2.94 -2.58
CA SER A 48 -10.21 4.38 -2.36
C SER A 48 -9.19 4.69 -1.26
N LEU A 49 -8.56 5.88 -1.33
CA LEU A 49 -7.70 6.34 -0.24
C LEU A 49 -8.48 6.49 1.07
N ASP A 50 -9.76 6.87 1.02
CA ASP A 50 -10.62 6.92 2.19
C ASP A 50 -10.73 5.55 2.87
N ALA A 51 -10.91 4.47 2.10
CA ALA A 51 -10.95 3.10 2.65
C ALA A 51 -9.61 2.68 3.26
N VAL A 52 -8.48 3.15 2.69
CA VAL A 52 -7.14 2.96 3.29
C VAL A 52 -7.05 3.67 4.64
N HIS A 53 -7.46 4.94 4.71
CA HIS A 53 -7.42 5.72 5.95
C HIS A 53 -8.32 5.12 7.03
N GLU A 54 -9.58 4.82 6.69
CA GLU A 54 -10.53 4.19 7.59
C GLU A 54 -9.99 2.85 8.11
N GLY A 55 -9.49 2.00 7.21
CA GLY A 55 -9.02 0.68 7.58
C GLY A 55 -7.78 0.69 8.46
N VAL A 56 -6.82 1.59 8.20
CA VAL A 56 -5.64 1.77 9.07
C VAL A 56 -6.05 2.29 10.46
N GLN A 57 -6.95 3.27 10.51
CA GLN A 57 -7.45 3.82 11.77
C GLN A 57 -8.20 2.76 12.59
N ALA A 58 -9.11 2.01 11.96
CA ALA A 58 -9.87 0.95 12.59
C ALA A 58 -8.97 -0.20 13.08
N CYS A 59 -8.02 -0.63 12.25
CA CYS A 59 -7.06 -1.67 12.62
C CYS A 59 -6.18 -1.26 13.82
N TYR A 60 -5.72 -0.02 13.84
CA TYR A 60 -4.95 0.50 14.99
C TYR A 60 -5.82 0.67 16.24
N ALA A 61 -7.08 1.10 16.10
CA ALA A 61 -8.02 1.19 17.22
C ALA A 61 -8.28 -0.19 17.85
N ASP A 62 -8.44 -1.22 17.03
CA ASP A 62 -8.59 -2.61 17.46
C ASP A 62 -7.34 -3.12 18.19
N LEU A 63 -6.13 -2.82 17.68
CA LEU A 63 -4.88 -3.11 18.39
C LEU A 63 -4.83 -2.44 19.77
N LYS A 64 -5.20 -1.14 19.85
CA LYS A 64 -5.20 -0.41 21.13
C LYS A 64 -6.18 -1.03 22.13
N LYS A 65 -7.33 -1.51 21.65
CA LYS A 65 -8.31 -2.22 22.45
C LYS A 65 -7.73 -3.53 23.00
N ASP A 66 -7.10 -4.35 22.16
CA ASP A 66 -6.47 -5.60 22.57
C ASP A 66 -5.34 -5.39 23.59
N VAL A 67 -4.49 -4.37 23.39
CA VAL A 67 -3.48 -3.97 24.39
C VAL A 67 -4.12 -3.59 25.73
N ARG A 68 -5.20 -2.82 25.70
CA ARG A 68 -5.91 -2.39 26.92
C ARG A 68 -6.54 -3.57 27.64
N GLU A 69 -7.16 -4.49 26.92
CA GLU A 69 -7.81 -5.68 27.49
C GLU A 69 -6.79 -6.63 28.13
N LYS A 70 -5.64 -6.85 27.49
CA LYS A 70 -4.60 -7.76 27.98
C LYS A 70 -3.74 -7.18 29.11
N PHE A 71 -3.48 -5.87 29.06
CA PHE A 71 -2.44 -5.26 29.89
C PHE A 71 -2.93 -4.07 30.73
N GLY A 72 -4.17 -3.64 30.59
CA GLY A 72 -4.75 -2.52 31.35
C GLY A 72 -4.21 -1.13 30.94
N GLU A 73 -3.31 -1.06 29.97
CA GLU A 73 -2.60 0.16 29.55
C GLU A 73 -3.06 0.67 28.18
N THR A 74 -2.82 1.95 27.88
CA THR A 74 -3.05 2.49 26.52
C THR A 74 -1.75 2.48 25.74
N LEU A 75 -1.75 1.86 24.56
CA LEU A 75 -0.67 2.03 23.60
C LEU A 75 -0.60 3.50 23.14
N SER A 76 0.46 4.21 23.55
CA SER A 76 0.69 5.63 23.27
C SER A 76 1.99 5.91 22.53
N SER A 77 2.92 4.96 22.53
CA SER A 77 4.20 5.04 21.83
C SER A 77 4.70 3.63 21.51
N VAL A 78 5.56 3.51 20.51
CA VAL A 78 6.30 2.29 20.16
C VAL A 78 7.74 2.66 19.84
N GLY A 79 8.66 1.71 19.93
CA GLY A 79 10.07 1.94 19.58
C GLY A 79 10.31 2.04 18.08
N ALA A 80 9.53 1.26 17.30
CA ALA A 80 9.63 1.21 15.85
C ALA A 80 8.29 0.89 15.21
N ILE A 81 8.15 1.27 13.93
CA ILE A 81 7.02 0.89 13.08
C ILE A 81 7.60 0.28 11.80
N GLY A 82 7.11 -0.91 11.44
CA GLY A 82 7.32 -1.53 10.14
C GLY A 82 6.02 -1.55 9.36
N VAL A 83 6.06 -1.19 8.08
CA VAL A 83 4.89 -1.19 7.20
C VAL A 83 5.17 -2.11 6.01
N SER A 84 4.20 -2.97 5.68
CA SER A 84 4.19 -3.76 4.45
C SER A 84 2.84 -3.60 3.76
N GLY A 85 2.80 -3.88 2.46
CA GLY A 85 1.58 -3.78 1.66
C GLY A 85 1.53 -4.82 0.56
N MET A 86 0.36 -4.96 -0.05
CA MET A 86 0.21 -5.77 -1.25
C MET A 86 1.14 -5.25 -2.35
N MET A 87 1.92 -6.16 -2.93
CA MET A 87 2.80 -5.83 -4.05
C MET A 87 2.01 -5.58 -5.32
N HIS A 88 2.64 -4.87 -6.26
CA HIS A 88 2.13 -4.56 -7.60
C HIS A 88 0.98 -3.57 -7.63
N GLY A 89 0.74 -3.06 -8.85
CA GLY A 89 -0.27 -2.07 -9.15
C GLY A 89 0.30 -0.69 -9.47
N TYR A 90 -0.58 0.30 -9.61
CA TYR A 90 -0.23 1.64 -10.04
C TYR A 90 -1.05 2.69 -9.31
N LEU A 91 -0.34 3.55 -8.58
CA LEU A 91 -0.91 4.57 -7.71
C LEU A 91 -0.13 5.89 -7.94
N PRO A 92 -0.47 6.65 -9.00
CA PRO A 92 0.22 7.87 -9.35
C PRO A 92 -0.22 9.05 -8.47
N PHE A 93 0.74 9.89 -8.08
CA PHE A 93 0.49 11.07 -7.26
C PHE A 93 0.99 12.36 -7.93
N ASP A 94 0.37 13.48 -7.58
CA ASP A 94 0.92 14.81 -7.85
C ASP A 94 1.98 15.22 -6.80
N ALA A 95 2.54 16.41 -6.96
CA ALA A 95 3.54 16.97 -6.04
C ALA A 95 3.01 17.25 -4.62
N ASP A 96 1.68 17.32 -4.45
CA ASP A 96 1.02 17.52 -3.17
C ASP A 96 0.57 16.19 -2.53
N GLY A 97 0.92 15.05 -3.14
CA GLY A 97 0.55 13.72 -2.66
C GLY A 97 -0.90 13.33 -2.92
N ARG A 98 -1.60 14.00 -3.85
CA ARG A 98 -2.97 13.61 -4.24
C ARG A 98 -2.93 12.53 -5.30
N ALA A 99 -3.76 11.48 -5.12
CA ALA A 99 -3.91 10.44 -6.13
C ALA A 99 -4.49 11.02 -7.42
N LEU A 100 -3.83 10.73 -8.54
CA LEU A 100 -4.17 11.26 -9.86
C LEU A 100 -5.17 10.39 -10.63
N THR A 101 -5.26 9.12 -10.27
CA THR A 101 -6.20 8.14 -10.84
C THR A 101 -6.63 7.16 -9.76
N GLU A 102 -7.62 6.32 -10.08
CA GLU A 102 -7.90 5.11 -9.30
C GLU A 102 -6.63 4.27 -9.10
N PHE A 103 -6.49 3.66 -7.93
CA PHE A 103 -5.44 2.68 -7.68
C PHE A 103 -5.70 1.44 -8.55
N ARG A 104 -4.82 1.18 -9.51
CA ARG A 104 -4.88 -0.04 -10.31
C ARG A 104 -4.23 -1.16 -9.51
N THR A 105 -5.00 -1.92 -8.75
CA THR A 105 -4.51 -3.07 -7.97
C THR A 105 -3.92 -4.18 -8.85
N TRP A 106 -3.26 -5.15 -8.22
CA TRP A 106 -2.72 -6.36 -8.83
C TRP A 106 -3.72 -7.21 -9.64
N ARG A 107 -5.04 -7.02 -9.46
CA ARG A 107 -6.08 -7.71 -10.23
C ARG A 107 -6.26 -7.16 -11.64
N ASN A 108 -5.71 -5.99 -11.95
CA ASN A 108 -5.90 -5.35 -13.26
C ASN A 108 -4.95 -5.94 -14.31
N THR A 109 -5.49 -6.41 -15.43
CA THR A 109 -4.76 -6.98 -16.57
C THR A 109 -5.10 -6.22 -17.86
N MET A 110 -5.01 -4.89 -17.80
CA MET A 110 -5.39 -3.98 -18.89
C MET A 110 -4.18 -3.42 -19.67
N THR A 111 -2.99 -4.00 -19.46
CA THR A 111 -1.70 -3.45 -19.91
C THR A 111 -0.99 -4.37 -20.91
N GLY A 112 -1.76 -5.18 -21.63
CA GLY A 112 -1.25 -6.16 -22.60
C GLY A 112 -0.23 -5.59 -23.60
N PRO A 113 -0.54 -4.49 -24.31
CA PRO A 113 0.41 -3.82 -25.21
C PRO A 113 1.72 -3.43 -24.51
N ALA A 114 1.62 -2.73 -23.38
CA ALA A 114 2.79 -2.32 -22.62
C ALA A 114 3.64 -3.50 -22.14
N ALA A 115 3.01 -4.54 -21.59
CA ALA A 115 3.69 -5.74 -21.13
C ALA A 115 4.43 -6.46 -22.26
N ALA A 116 3.84 -6.53 -23.46
CA ALA A 116 4.47 -7.15 -24.63
C ALA A 116 5.70 -6.36 -25.10
N GLU A 117 5.57 -5.05 -25.25
CA GLU A 117 6.68 -4.18 -25.68
C GLU A 117 7.83 -4.17 -24.66
N LEU A 118 7.53 -4.05 -23.36
CA LEU A 118 8.55 -4.07 -22.31
C LEU A 118 9.22 -5.44 -22.20
N THR A 119 8.46 -6.53 -22.37
CA THR A 119 9.04 -7.88 -22.36
C THR A 119 10.02 -8.08 -23.51
N ALA A 120 9.66 -7.64 -24.72
CA ALA A 120 10.55 -7.70 -25.88
C ALA A 120 11.80 -6.83 -25.69
N LEU A 121 11.64 -5.62 -25.13
CA LEU A 121 12.73 -4.68 -24.90
C LEU A 121 13.75 -5.21 -23.88
N PHE A 122 13.28 -5.73 -22.74
CA PHE A 122 14.15 -6.16 -21.65
C PHE A 122 14.62 -7.62 -21.77
N GLY A 123 14.04 -8.41 -22.68
CA GLY A 123 14.30 -9.84 -22.76
C GLY A 123 13.88 -10.59 -21.49
N PHE A 124 12.93 -10.05 -20.73
CA PHE A 124 12.46 -10.58 -19.45
C PHE A 124 10.94 -10.44 -19.37
N ASN A 125 10.23 -11.46 -18.87
CA ASN A 125 8.78 -11.44 -18.77
C ASN A 125 8.31 -10.31 -17.83
N ILE A 126 7.56 -9.33 -18.36
CA ILE A 126 6.94 -8.25 -17.59
C ILE A 126 5.45 -8.56 -17.39
N PRO A 127 5.01 -8.97 -16.19
CA PRO A 127 3.60 -9.16 -15.89
C PRO A 127 2.79 -7.86 -16.03
N GLN A 128 1.58 -7.99 -16.59
CA GLN A 128 0.65 -6.88 -16.79
C GLN A 128 0.32 -6.08 -15.52
N ARG A 129 0.30 -6.75 -14.37
CA ARG A 129 -0.01 -6.14 -13.07
C ARG A 129 1.11 -5.29 -12.48
N TRP A 130 2.32 -5.33 -13.04
CA TRP A 130 3.46 -4.57 -12.52
C TRP A 130 3.30 -3.08 -12.80
N SER A 131 3.82 -2.25 -11.91
CA SER A 131 3.68 -0.79 -11.98
C SER A 131 4.24 -0.22 -13.29
N ILE A 132 5.35 -0.77 -13.80
CA ILE A 132 5.94 -0.35 -15.07
C ILE A 132 5.04 -0.62 -16.27
N ALA A 133 4.31 -1.74 -16.28
CA ALA A 133 3.35 -2.05 -17.35
C ALA A 133 2.16 -1.09 -17.31
N HIS A 134 1.67 -0.74 -16.12
CA HIS A 134 0.62 0.26 -15.96
C HIS A 134 1.04 1.67 -16.35
N LEU A 135 2.23 2.10 -15.93
CA LEU A 135 2.79 3.40 -16.30
C LEU A 135 2.98 3.49 -17.81
N TYR A 136 3.61 2.48 -18.42
CA TYR A 136 3.84 2.51 -19.86
C TYR A 136 2.54 2.41 -20.66
N GLN A 137 1.55 1.63 -20.20
CA GLN A 137 0.23 1.63 -20.82
C GLN A 137 -0.44 3.01 -20.74
N ALA A 138 -0.31 3.72 -19.62
CA ALA A 138 -0.82 5.09 -19.51
C ALA A 138 -0.14 6.03 -20.52
N MET A 139 1.16 5.85 -20.78
CA MET A 139 1.90 6.61 -21.80
C MET A 139 1.41 6.28 -23.22
N LEU A 140 1.23 4.99 -23.54
CA LEU A 140 0.68 4.55 -24.83
C LEU A 140 -0.74 5.09 -25.07
N ASN A 141 -1.54 5.17 -24.00
CA ASN A 141 -2.89 5.72 -24.04
C ASN A 141 -2.94 7.26 -24.07
N GLY A 142 -1.83 7.95 -23.81
CA GLY A 142 -1.80 9.41 -23.72
C GLY A 142 -2.62 9.96 -22.54
N GLU A 143 -2.66 9.25 -21.41
CA GLU A 143 -3.50 9.64 -20.27
C GLU A 143 -3.07 10.98 -19.65
N GLY A 144 -4.03 11.88 -19.42
CA GLY A 144 -3.75 13.28 -19.09
C GLY A 144 -3.01 13.50 -17.77
N HIS A 145 -3.17 12.60 -16.80
CA HIS A 145 -2.51 12.73 -15.49
C HIS A 145 -0.98 12.67 -15.56
N LEU A 146 -0.41 12.14 -16.65
CA LEU A 146 1.04 12.06 -16.85
C LEU A 146 1.71 13.43 -16.84
N THR A 147 0.98 14.50 -17.15
CA THR A 147 1.49 15.89 -17.17
C THR A 147 1.77 16.46 -15.78
N VAL A 148 1.15 15.90 -14.75
CA VAL A 148 1.24 16.36 -13.35
C VAL A 148 1.77 15.28 -12.41
N LEU A 149 2.14 14.11 -12.97
CA LEU A 149 2.78 13.02 -12.24
C LEU A 149 4.08 13.54 -11.60
N ILE A 150 4.22 13.31 -10.30
CA ILE A 150 5.46 13.66 -9.61
C ILE A 150 6.64 12.88 -10.21
N ASN A 151 7.69 13.60 -10.58
CA ASN A 151 8.96 13.02 -11.00
C ASN A 151 9.98 13.26 -9.89
N GLU A 152 10.13 12.27 -9.00
CA GLU A 152 11.01 12.36 -7.81
C GLU A 152 12.51 12.36 -8.13
N THR A 153 12.92 12.39 -9.40
CA THR A 153 14.34 12.55 -9.78
C THR A 153 14.96 13.89 -9.36
N ARG A 154 14.24 14.77 -8.66
CA ARG A 154 14.73 16.08 -8.19
C ARG A 154 14.68 16.36 -6.69
N SER A 155 14.28 15.44 -5.81
CA SER A 155 14.37 15.71 -4.36
C SER A 155 14.37 14.45 -3.50
N ASN A 156 15.32 14.40 -2.57
CA ASN A 156 15.53 13.40 -1.52
C ASN A 156 14.20 12.87 -0.91
N PHE A 157 13.74 11.67 -1.30
CA PHE A 157 13.11 10.59 -0.50
C PHE A 157 12.72 9.44 -1.47
N PRO A 158 12.60 8.17 -1.01
CA PRO A 158 12.65 7.01 -1.90
C PRO A 158 11.31 6.72 -2.59
N VAL A 159 11.38 6.45 -3.89
CA VAL A 159 10.32 5.86 -4.69
C VAL A 159 9.90 4.52 -4.07
N TYR A 160 8.66 4.42 -3.59
CA TYR A 160 8.05 3.13 -3.25
C TYR A 160 7.53 2.47 -4.53
N ALA A 161 8.41 1.73 -5.21
CA ALA A 161 7.96 0.63 -6.05
C ALA A 161 7.75 -0.59 -5.12
N MET A 162 6.49 -0.96 -4.87
CA MET A 162 6.12 -2.26 -4.28
C MET A 162 5.78 -3.29 -5.35
#